data_AF-A0A973W462-F1
#
_entry.id   AF-A0A973W462-F1
#
_cell.length_a   1.000
_cell.length_b   1.000
_cell.length_c   1.000
_cell.angle_alpha   90.00
_cell.angle_beta   90.00
_cell.angle_gamma   90.00
#
_symmetry.space_group_name_H-M   'P 1'
#
loop_
_entity.id
_entity.type
_entity.pdbx_description
1 polymer ?
#
loop_
_entity_poly.entity_id
_entity_poly.type
_entity_poly.pdbx_seq_one_letter_code
_entity_poly.pdbx_strand_id
1 'polypeptide(L)'
;MVGLFRGMWRLMTGEVINDVDVTIHNGQTKVTLALRRAKDGALFVSLKQASAGNTQWVYFEPNEFEQFVAAVGTIQDSLASEAR
;
A
#
# COMPACT_ATOMS: atom_id res chain seq x y z
N MET A 1 11.11 16.49 -10.67
CA MET A 1 11.62 15.18 -11.14
C MET A 1 12.45 14.40 -10.11
N VAL A 2 13.13 15.03 -9.13
CA VAL A 2 13.99 14.34 -8.13
C VAL A 2 13.21 13.55 -7.06
N GLY A 3 11.98 13.94 -6.72
CA GLY A 3 11.18 13.28 -5.67
C GLY A 3 10.68 11.88 -6.03
N LEU A 4 10.25 11.66 -7.28
CA LEU A 4 9.73 10.38 -7.76
C LEU A 4 10.80 9.28 -7.76
N PHE A 5 12.06 9.61 -8.11
CA PHE A 5 13.16 8.66 -8.09
C PHE A 5 13.56 8.21 -6.68
N ARG A 6 13.45 9.10 -5.67
CA ARG A 6 13.71 8.74 -4.26
C ARG A 6 12.65 7.80 -3.69
N GLY A 7 11.37 8.07 -3.98
CA GLY A 7 10.26 7.22 -3.52
C GLY A 7 10.34 5.79 -4.06
N MET A 8 10.62 5.64 -5.36
CA MET A 8 10.74 4.34 -6.00
C MET A 8 11.98 3.56 -5.53
N TRP A 9 13.10 4.25 -5.24
CA TRP A 9 14.29 3.62 -4.65
C TRP A 9 14.06 3.14 -3.20
N ARG A 10 13.29 3.90 -2.40
CA ARG A 10 12.89 3.49 -1.04
C ARG A 10 12.05 2.21 -1.06
N LEU A 11 11.08 2.12 -1.98
CA LEU A 11 10.28 0.90 -2.20
C LEU A 11 11.12 -0.35 -2.51
N MET A 12 12.17 -0.21 -3.33
CA MET A 12 13.03 -1.34 -3.72
C MET A 12 14.08 -1.73 -2.68
N THR A 13 14.43 -0.84 -1.75
CA THR A 13 15.54 -1.06 -0.81
C THR A 13 15.13 -1.16 0.66
N GLY A 14 13.87 -0.86 0.98
CA GLY A 14 13.34 -0.96 2.33
C GLY A 14 13.06 -2.40 2.75
N GLU A 15 13.49 -2.75 3.95
CA GLU A 15 13.21 -4.02 4.60
C GLU A 15 11.72 -4.11 4.94
N VAL A 16 11.10 -5.27 4.68
CA VAL A 16 9.72 -5.54 5.10
C VAL A 16 9.74 -5.94 6.57
N ILE A 17 9.08 -5.15 7.42
CA ILE A 17 8.93 -5.45 8.85
C ILE A 17 7.73 -6.37 9.05
N ASN A 18 6.63 -6.07 8.37
CA ASN A 18 5.39 -6.82 8.45
C ASN A 18 4.57 -6.59 7.18
N ASP A 19 3.76 -7.56 6.78
CA ASP A 19 2.87 -7.44 5.64
C ASP A 19 1.59 -8.26 5.80
N VAL A 20 0.56 -7.83 5.07
CA VAL A 20 -0.73 -8.50 5.00
C VAL A 20 -1.12 -8.61 3.52
N ASP A 21 -1.46 -9.83 3.12
CA ASP A 21 -1.91 -10.16 1.77
C ASP A 21 -3.44 -10.28 1.70
N VAL A 22 -4.02 -9.73 0.65
CA VAL A 22 -5.42 -9.91 0.26
C VAL A 22 -5.49 -10.38 -1.19
N THR A 23 -6.22 -11.46 -1.43
CA THR A 23 -6.50 -11.94 -2.79
C THR A 23 -7.82 -11.38 -3.29
N ILE A 24 -7.77 -10.70 -4.43
CA ILE A 24 -8.94 -10.12 -5.12
C ILE A 24 -9.07 -10.70 -6.55
N HIS A 25 -10.13 -10.34 -7.27
CA HIS A 25 -10.41 -10.82 -8.63
C HIS A 25 -10.34 -12.35 -8.75
N ASN A 26 -11.09 -13.06 -7.89
CA ASN A 26 -11.14 -14.53 -7.85
C ASN A 26 -9.77 -15.19 -7.69
N GLY A 27 -8.88 -14.60 -6.89
CA GLY A 27 -7.56 -15.13 -6.58
C GLY A 27 -6.49 -14.85 -7.64
N GLN A 28 -6.82 -14.14 -8.71
CA GLN A 28 -5.87 -13.82 -9.80
C GLN A 28 -4.98 -12.63 -9.48
N THR A 29 -5.38 -11.79 -8.53
CA THR A 29 -4.63 -10.59 -8.16
C THR A 29 -4.37 -10.59 -6.65
N LYS A 30 -3.10 -10.43 -6.29
CA LYS A 30 -2.68 -10.32 -4.89
C LYS A 30 -2.35 -8.87 -4.57
N VAL A 31 -2.98 -8.34 -3.53
CA VAL A 31 -2.71 -7.02 -2.98
C VAL A 31 -1.97 -7.19 -1.65
N THR A 32 -0.75 -6.67 -1.56
CA THR A 32 0.08 -6.74 -0.35
C THR A 32 0.22 -5.34 0.25
N LEU A 33 -0.22 -5.17 1.49
CA LEU A 33 0.06 -3.97 2.28
C LEU A 33 1.18 -4.30 3.26
N ALA A 34 2.29 -3.57 3.19
CA ALA A 34 3.48 -3.86 3.98
C ALA A 34 4.02 -2.62 4.70
N LEU A 35 4.35 -2.77 5.98
CA LEU A 35 5.17 -1.82 6.73
C LEU A 35 6.64 -2.07 6.40
N ARG A 36 7.36 -1.04 5.99
CA ARG A 36 8.76 -1.11 5.61
C ARG A 36 9.62 -0.12 6.38
N ARG A 37 10.91 -0.46 6.49
CA ARG A 37 11.97 0.42 7.00
C ARG A 37 12.98 0.70 5.90
N ALA A 38 13.17 1.97 5.56
CA ALA A 38 14.20 2.41 4.64
C ALA A 38 15.60 2.28 5.27
N LYS A 39 16.64 2.33 4.44
CA LYS A 39 18.04 2.24 4.89
C LYS A 39 18.45 3.36 5.86
N ASP A 40 17.80 4.51 5.79
CA ASP A 40 17.99 5.66 6.69
C ASP A 40 17.21 5.51 8.01
N GLY A 41 16.52 4.38 8.21
CA GLY A 41 15.71 4.09 9.40
C GLY A 41 14.27 4.62 9.32
N ALA A 42 13.92 5.39 8.28
CA ALA A 42 12.57 5.93 8.14
C ALA A 42 11.54 4.82 7.86
N LEU A 43 10.38 4.91 8.53
CA LEU A 43 9.26 3.99 8.31
C LEU A 43 8.34 4.54 7.22
N PHE A 44 7.86 3.64 6.37
CA PHE A 44 6.86 3.95 5.35
C PHE A 44 6.01 2.71 5.07
N VAL A 45 4.83 2.91 4.49
CA VAL A 45 3.93 1.82 4.10
C VAL A 45 3.96 1.67 2.60
N SER A 46 3.99 0.44 2.10
CA SER A 46 3.87 0.14 0.67
C SER A 46 2.63 -0.67 0.39
N LEU A 47 1.93 -0.32 -0.69
CA LEU A 47 0.85 -1.12 -1.25
C LEU A 47 1.29 -1.65 -2.62
N LYS A 48 1.27 -2.97 -2.77
CA LYS A 48 1.59 -3.68 -3.99
C LYS A 48 0.34 -4.32 -4.54
N GLN A 49 0.09 -4.17 -5.83
CA GLN A 49 -0.84 -5.01 -6.57
C GLN A 49 -0.05 -5.87 -7.56
N ALA A 50 -0.13 -7.18 -7.44
CA ALA A 50 0.49 -8.13 -8.36
C ALA A 50 -0.59 -8.93 -9.09
N SER A 51 -0.60 -8.82 -10.42
CA SER A 51 -1.43 -9.61 -11.33
C SER A 51 -0.56 -10.13 -12.49
N ALA A 52 -1.05 -11.14 -13.22
CA ALA A 52 -0.30 -11.77 -14.30
C ALA A 52 0.17 -10.73 -15.34
N GLY A 53 1.48 -10.48 -15.39
CA GLY A 53 2.11 -9.53 -16.32
C GLY A 53 2.04 -8.05 -15.92
N ASN A 54 1.42 -7.69 -14.79
CA ASN A 54 1.37 -6.31 -14.31
C ASN A 54 1.54 -6.25 -12.79
N THR A 55 2.58 -5.54 -12.34
CA THR A 55 2.78 -5.25 -10.93
C THR A 55 2.86 -3.75 -10.73
N GLN A 56 2.01 -3.24 -9.86
CA GLN A 56 1.95 -1.83 -9.50
C GLN A 56 2.31 -1.67 -8.03
N TRP A 57 2.94 -0.55 -7.73
CA TRP A 57 3.37 -0.21 -6.38
C TRP A 57 3.06 1.24 -6.10
N VAL A 58 2.59 1.49 -4.89
CA VAL A 58 2.54 2.83 -4.30
C VAL A 58 3.14 2.77 -2.90
N TYR A 59 3.60 3.91 -2.41
CA TYR A 59 4.04 4.04 -1.03
C TYR A 59 3.34 5.24 -0.40
N PHE A 60 3.26 5.19 0.92
CA PHE A 60 2.71 6.22 1.77
C PHE A 60 3.76 6.55 2.82
N GLU A 61 4.05 7.84 2.97
CA GLU A 61 4.62 8.35 4.22
C GLU A 61 3.59 8.16 5.36
N PRO A 62 4.01 8.13 6.64
CA PRO A 62 3.10 7.79 7.75
C PRO A 62 1.80 8.62 7.81
N ASN A 63 1.89 9.93 7.57
CA ASN A 63 0.75 10.84 7.53
C ASN A 63 -0.19 10.61 6.33
N GLU A 64 0.36 10.24 5.17
CA GLU A 64 -0.42 9.87 3.98
C GLU A 64 -1.15 8.55 4.21
N PHE A 65 -0.54 7.61 4.94
CA PHE A 65 -1.17 6.35 5.30
C PHE A 65 -2.33 6.54 6.28
N GLU A 66 -2.19 7.43 7.26
CA GLU A 66 -3.30 7.79 8.16
C GLU A 66 -4.51 8.34 7.38
N GLN A 67 -4.27 9.21 6.39
CA GLN A 67 -5.32 9.72 5.50
C GLN A 67 -5.95 8.61 4.64
N PHE A 68 -5.13 7.69 4.13
CA PHE A 68 -5.63 6.54 3.38
C PHE A 68 -6.54 5.65 4.25
N VAL A 69 -6.14 5.36 5.49
CA VAL A 69 -6.96 4.57 6.44
C VAL A 69 -8.29 5.28 6.74
N ALA A 70 -8.27 6.59 6.95
CA ALA A 70 -9.50 7.36 7.12
C ALA A 70 -10.42 7.27 5.90
N ALA A 71 -9.86 7.36 4.69
CA ALA A 71 -10.63 7.21 3.45
C ALA A 71 -11.23 5.80 3.31
N VAL A 72 -10.51 4.74 3.70
CA VAL A 72 -11.03 3.37 3.74
C VAL A 72 -12.25 3.28 4.67
N GLY A 73 -12.19 3.88 5.86
CA GLY A 73 -13.31 3.92 6.80
C GLY A 73 -14.55 4.59 6.19
N THR A 74 -14.38 5.75 5.56
CA THR A 74 -15.49 6.44 4.87
C THR A 74 -16.18 5.58 3.81
N ILE A 75 -15.41 4.82 3.03
CA ILE A 75 -15.96 3.91 2.02
C ILE A 75 -16.65 2.69 2.67
N GLN A 76 -16.11 2.15 3.76
CA GLN A 76 -16.76 1.07 4.51
C GLN A 76 -18.12 1.49 5.07
N ASP A 77 -18.20 2.68 5.67
CA ASP A 77 -19.45 3.22 6.20
C ASP A 77 -20.49 3.44 5.09
N SER A 78 -20.04 3.99 3.95
CA SER A 78 -20.89 4.21 2.78
C SER A 78 -21.43 2.88 2.24
N LEU A 79 -20.56 1.87 2.12
CA LEU A 79 -20.95 0.53 1.65
C LEU A 79 -21.97 -0.13 2.60
N ALA A 80 -21.79 0.01 3.91
CA ALA A 80 -22.72 -0.52 4.90
C ALA A 80 -24.08 0.19 4.87
N SER A 81 -24.12 1.47 4.48
CA SER A 81 -25.35 2.23 4.32
C SER A 81 -26.15 1.78 3.10
N GLU A 82 -25.50 1.53 1.97
CA GLU A 82 -26.17 1.10 0.72
C GLU A 82 -26.65 -0.36 0.76
N ALA A 83 -26.08 -1.19 1.64
CA ALA A 83 -26.47 -2.59 1.80
C ALA A 83 -27.71 -2.79 2.69
N ARG A 84 -28.31 -1.72 3.21
CA ARG A 84 -29.55 -1.74 4.02
C ARG A 84 -30.76 -1.36 3.19
#